data_AF-A0A1X7P317-F1
#
_entry.id   AF-A0A1X7P317-F1
#
_cell.length_a   1.000
_cell.length_b   1.000
_cell.length_c   1.000
_cell.angle_alpha   90.00
_cell.angle_beta   90.00
_cell.angle_gamma   90.00
#
_symmetry.space_group_name_H-M   'P 1'
#
loop_
_entity.id
_entity.type
_entity.pdbx_description
1 polymer ?
#
loop_
_entity_poly.entity_id
_entity_poly.type
_entity_poly.pdbx_seq_one_letter_code
_entity_poly.pdbx_strand_id
1 'polypeptide(L)'
;MIPDKCSFCHGRLVKGKTEFVVKVGDTVLTIKDVSAYVCEECGEAYYTPEVSRKIDKVMKKFHESKLLMHPVAAGEVSLNEVCA
;
A
#
# COMPACT_ATOMS: atom_id res chain seq x y z
N MET A 1 12.79 5.13 15.72
CA MET A 1 13.37 6.36 15.12
C MET A 1 12.77 6.48 13.73
N ILE A 2 12.26 7.66 13.36
CA ILE A 2 11.69 7.88 12.02
C ILE A 2 12.72 8.72 11.28
N PRO A 3 13.33 8.20 10.20
CA PRO A 3 14.35 8.95 9.47
C PRO A 3 13.71 10.12 8.74
N ASP A 4 14.43 11.24 8.68
CA ASP A 4 14.10 12.45 7.91
C ASP A 4 14.41 12.27 6.41
N LYS A 5 15.25 11.27 6.09
CA LYS A 5 15.69 10.95 4.74
C LYS A 5 15.36 9.51 4.35
N CYS A 6 15.03 9.33 3.08
CA CYS A 6 14.81 8.02 2.48
C CYS A 6 16.09 7.18 2.57
N SER A 7 15.98 5.94 3.02
CA SER A 7 17.13 5.02 3.07
C SER A 7 17.56 4.52 1.68
N PHE A 8 16.68 4.67 0.67
CA PHE A 8 16.93 4.24 -0.71
C PHE A 8 17.55 5.33 -1.58
N CYS A 9 16.91 6.50 -1.69
CA CYS A 9 17.38 7.59 -2.56
C CYS A 9 17.93 8.81 -1.81
N HIS A 10 17.95 8.80 -0.47
CA HIS A 10 18.34 9.93 0.39
C HIS A 10 17.48 11.20 0.29
N GLY A 11 16.40 11.15 -0.49
CA GLY A 11 15.43 12.23 -0.63
C GLY A 11 14.63 12.51 0.64
N ARG A 12 13.90 13.62 0.64
CA ARG A 12 13.11 14.08 1.80
C ARG A 12 11.92 13.16 2.06
N LEU A 13 11.75 12.73 3.33
CA LEU A 13 10.56 12.03 3.78
C LEU A 13 9.54 13.04 4.32
N VAL A 14 8.30 12.92 3.85
CA VAL A 14 7.20 13.77 4.29
C VAL A 14 6.10 12.92 4.90
N LYS A 15 5.62 13.34 6.08
CA LYS A 15 4.50 12.68 6.75
C LYS A 15 3.22 13.01 6.00
N GLY A 16 2.49 11.99 5.60
CA GLY A 16 1.23 12.14 4.88
C GLY A 16 0.31 10.93 5.05
N LYS A 17 -0.71 10.90 4.20
CA LYS A 17 -1.56 9.73 4.00
C LYS A 17 -1.27 9.20 2.61
N THR A 18 -1.12 7.89 2.53
CA THR A 18 -0.96 7.17 1.28
C THR A 18 -2.01 6.07 1.17
N GLU A 19 -2.11 5.49 -0.02
CA GLU A 19 -2.89 4.28 -0.26
C GLU A 19 -1.94 3.07 -0.23
N PHE A 20 -2.40 1.97 0.37
CA PHE A 20 -1.70 0.69 0.36
C PHE A 20 -2.47 -0.28 -0.52
N VAL A 21 -1.91 -0.59 -1.69
CA VAL A 21 -2.52 -1.50 -2.67
C VAL A 21 -1.83 -2.85 -2.58
N VAL A 22 -2.62 -3.91 -2.41
CA VAL A 22 -2.13 -5.29 -2.36
C VAL A 22 -2.97 -6.17 -3.28
N LYS A 23 -2.29 -7.01 -4.07
CA LYS A 23 -2.94 -8.05 -4.88
C LYS A 23 -2.90 -9.36 -4.10
N VAL A 24 -4.06 -9.99 -3.90
CA VAL A 24 -4.21 -11.29 -3.25
C VAL A 24 -4.98 -12.22 -4.19
N GLY A 25 -4.26 -13.13 -4.84
CA GLY A 25 -4.83 -13.95 -5.93
C GLY A 25 -5.34 -13.04 -7.05
N ASP A 26 -6.61 -13.19 -7.41
CA ASP A 26 -7.28 -12.39 -8.45
C ASP A 26 -7.96 -11.12 -7.90
N THR A 27 -7.81 -10.83 -6.60
CA THR A 27 -8.43 -9.67 -5.95
C THR A 27 -7.39 -8.58 -5.68
N VAL A 28 -7.71 -7.34 -6.05
CA VAL A 28 -6.95 -6.16 -5.64
C VAL A 28 -7.64 -5.51 -4.44
N LEU A 29 -6.91 -5.38 -3.34
CA LEU A 29 -7.34 -4.69 -2.13
C LEU A 29 -6.59 -3.37 -2.00
N THR A 30 -7.35 -2.27 -1.93
CA THR A 30 -6.80 -0.93 -1.67
C THR A 30 -7.21 -0.44 -0.29
N ILE A 31 -6.24 -0.26 0.59
CA ILE A 31 -6.42 0.34 1.92
C ILE A 31 -6.09 1.83 1.81
N LYS A 32 -7.11 2.68 1.96
CA LYS A 32 -6.95 4.15 1.91
C LYS A 32 -6.58 4.74 3.26
N ASP A 33 -6.17 6.01 3.26
CA ASP A 33 -5.89 6.80 4.46
C ASP A 33 -4.79 6.21 5.38
N VAL A 34 -3.83 5.48 4.81
CA VAL A 34 -2.74 4.87 5.57
C VAL A 34 -1.71 5.95 5.90
N SER A 35 -1.53 6.23 7.19
CA SER A 35 -0.52 7.19 7.64
C SER A 35 0.88 6.65 7.37
N ALA A 36 1.67 7.37 6.59
CA ALA A 36 3.01 6.95 6.20
C ALA A 36 3.95 8.15 6.06
N TYR A 37 5.25 7.86 6.03
CA TYR A 37 6.27 8.80 5.59
C TYR A 37 6.63 8.43 4.16
N VAL A 38 6.29 9.29 3.21
CA VAL A 38 6.50 9.03 1.79
C VAL A 38 7.65 9.89 1.31
N CYS A 39 8.55 9.28 0.55
CA CYS A 39 9.63 10.02 -0.09
C CYS A 39 9.08 10.77 -1.31
N GLU A 40 9.27 12.09 -1.36
CA GLU A 40 8.77 12.92 -2.47
C GLU A 40 9.51 12.66 -3.79
N GLU A 41 10.70 12.06 -3.75
CA GLU A 41 11.54 11.84 -4.93
C GLU A 41 11.34 10.45 -5.56
N CYS A 42 11.27 9.39 -4.74
CA CYS A 42 11.16 8.01 -5.24
C CYS A 42 9.82 7.33 -4.93
N GLY A 43 8.97 7.93 -4.09
CA GLY A 43 7.67 7.37 -3.71
C GLY A 43 7.72 6.29 -2.62
N GLU A 44 8.89 5.95 -2.09
CA GLU A 44 9.03 4.94 -1.04
C GLU A 44 8.23 5.31 0.22
N ALA A 45 7.44 4.37 0.73
CA ALA A 45 6.54 4.59 1.87
C ALA A 45 7.00 3.83 3.11
N TYR A 46 7.26 4.58 4.19
CA TYR A 46 7.66 4.05 5.49
C TYR A 46 6.49 4.09 6.47
N TYR A 47 6.18 2.94 7.06
CA TYR A 47 5.09 2.79 8.02
C TYR A 47 5.65 2.68 9.44
N THR A 48 4.95 3.28 10.41
CA THR A 48 5.28 3.06 11.82
C THR A 48 4.79 1.67 12.26
N PRO A 49 5.39 1.08 13.31
CA PRO A 49 4.93 -0.22 13.83
C PRO A 49 3.44 -0.27 14.17
N GLU A 50 2.87 0.86 14.60
CA GLU A 50 1.43 0.97 14.88
C GLU A 50 0.58 0.88 13.61
N VAL A 51 1.02 1.51 12.52
CA VAL A 51 0.34 1.47 11.23
C VAL A 51 0.47 0.08 10.62
N SER A 52 1.67 -0.53 10.66
CA SER A 52 1.88 -1.91 10.20
C SER A 52 0.94 -2.89 10.91
N ARG A 53 0.81 -2.81 12.25
CA ARG A 53 -0.15 -3.65 12.99
C ARG A 53 -1.61 -3.42 12.58
N LYS A 54 -1.97 -2.22 12.13
CA LYS A 54 -3.33 -1.95 11.60
C LYS A 54 -3.51 -2.62 10.23
N ILE A 55 -2.52 -2.51 9.36
CA ILE A 55 -2.51 -3.18 8.04
C ILE A 55 -2.63 -4.70 8.26
N ASP A 56 -1.84 -5.29 9.16
CA ASP A 56 -1.89 -6.73 9.47
C ASP A 56 -3.28 -7.17 9.96
N LYS A 57 -3.93 -6.36 10.81
CA LYS A 57 -5.30 -6.63 11.26
C LYS A 57 -6.30 -6.60 10.10
N VAL A 58 -6.14 -5.68 9.16
CA VAL A 58 -6.98 -5.62 7.95
C VAL A 58 -6.75 -6.88 7.11
N MET A 59 -5.49 -7.23 6.84
CA MET A 59 -5.15 -8.43 6.07
C MET A 59 -5.68 -9.72 6.73
N LYS A 60 -5.57 -9.84 8.06
CA LYS A 60 -6.14 -10.98 8.79
C LYS A 60 -7.65 -11.06 8.65
N LYS A 61 -8.36 -9.94 8.80
CA LYS A 61 -9.82 -9.91 8.64
C LYS A 61 -10.24 -10.17 7.18
N PHE A 62 -9.42 -9.77 6.21
CA PHE A 62 -9.63 -10.07 4.80
C PHE A 62 -9.55 -11.58 4.54
N HIS A 63 -8.53 -12.26 5.08
CA HIS A 63 -8.41 -13.71 4.99
C HIS A 63 -9.52 -14.46 5.73
N GLU A 64 -10.06 -13.90 6.82
CA GLU A 64 -11.22 -14.44 7.51
C GLU A 64 -12.57 -14.08 6.82
N SER A 65 -12.55 -13.36 5.69
CA SER A 65 -13.72 -12.87 4.95
C SER A 65 -14.69 -12.03 5.79
N LYS A 66 -14.19 -11.33 6.81
CA LYS A 66 -14.99 -10.53 7.78
C LYS A 66 -14.99 -9.03 7.50
N LEU A 67 -14.59 -8.60 6.30
CA LEU A 67 -14.54 -7.19 5.94
C LEU A 67 -15.66 -6.84 4.95
N LEU A 68 -16.41 -5.81 5.30
CA LEU A 68 -17.26 -5.12 4.35
C LEU A 68 -16.38 -4.19 3.52
N MET A 69 -16.17 -4.56 2.27
CA MET A 69 -15.38 -3.81 1.30
C MET A 69 -16.28 -3.23 0.23
N HIS A 70 -15.98 -1.99 -0.20
CA HIS A 70 -16.64 -1.38 -1.34
C HIS A 70 -16.01 -1.97 -2.61
N PRO A 71 -16.78 -2.63 -3.50
CA PRO A 71 -16.22 -3.19 -4.72
C PRO A 71 -15.71 -2.05 -5.62
N VAL A 72 -14.51 -2.22 -6.15
CA VAL A 72 -13.90 -1.32 -7.13
C VAL A 72 -13.61 -2.16 -8.37
N ALA A 73 -13.99 -1.66 -9.55
CA ALA A 73 -13.64 -2.31 -10.81
C ALA A 73 -12.11 -2.24 -10.99
N ALA A 74 -11.46 -3.39 -11.13
CA ALA A 74 -10.04 -3.51 -11.42
C ALA A 74 -9.88 -4.29 -12.73
N GLY A 75 -9.04 -3.77 -13.62
CA GLY A 75 -8.60 -4.49 -14.83
C GLY A 75 -7.16 -4.95 -14.64
N GLU A 76 -6.85 -6.15 -15.12
CA GLU A 76 -5.49 -6.66 -15.24
C GLU A 76 -5.18 -6.89 -16.72
N VAL A 77 -3.95 -6.57 -17.11
CA VAL A 77 -3.44 -6.83 -18.46
C VAL A 77 -2.02 -7.36 -18.34
N SER A 78 -1.73 -8.46 -19.05
CA SER A 78 -0.36 -8.96 -19.15
C SER A 78 0.36 -8.28 -20.31
N LEU A 79 1.61 -7.87 -20.11
CA LEU A 79 2.43 -7.26 -21.17
C LEU A 79 2.54 -8.16 -22.42
N ASN A 80 2.50 -9.49 -22.23
CA ASN A 80 2.59 -10.45 -23.34
C ASN A 80 1.34 -10.46 -24.22
N GLU A 81 0.19 -9.99 -23.73
CA GLU A 81 -1.09 -10.00 -24.43
C GLU A 81 -1.31 -8.73 -25.26
N VAL A 82 -0.55 -7.67 -25.00
CA VAL A 82 -0.68 -6.36 -25.68
C VAL A 82 0.12 -6.30 -26.98
N CYS A 83 1.09 -7.19 -27.17
CA CYS A 83 2.02 -7.18 -28.31
C CYS A 83 1.69 -8.20 -29.42
N ALA A 84 0.44 -8.68 -29.52
CA ALA A 84 -0.01 -9.59 -30.59
C ALA A 84 -0.63 -8.82 -31.78
#